data_AF-A0A8D8RZS0-F1
#
_entry.id   AF-A0A8D8RZS0-F1
#
_cell.length_a   1.000
_cell.length_b   1.000
_cell.length_c   1.000
_cell.angle_alpha   90.00
_cell.angle_beta   90.00
_cell.angle_gamma   90.00
#
_symmetry.space_group_name_H-M   'P 1'
#
loop_
_entity.id
_entity.type
_entity.pdbx_description
1 polymer ?
#
loop_
_entity_poly.entity_id
_entity_poly.type
_entity_poly.pdbx_seq_one_letter_code
_entity_poly.pdbx_strand_id
1 'polypeptide(L)'
;TITDAAIDSFPVSLEEMDLKLCHNISTFNIKHLLNLKHCVFSTISDAIINNFPVSLLSINLEGCNQIATFSIHHLVNLKVIYCGYSTINDASINDFPVSLELINLIGCQNISTFNIQHLENLRMIDCSNSTINDASINNFPVSLQVISLHSFSNISDFNINHLVNLKKMDCSISTISDAAINNFPVSLEEIILKGCENISAFNIKYLVNL
;
A
#
# COMPACT_ATOMS: atom_id res chain seq x y z
N THR A 1 -15.91 -12.61 24.04
CA THR A 1 -15.99 -11.53 23.04
C THR A 1 -15.43 -10.28 23.68
N ILE A 2 -14.46 -9.63 23.04
CA ILE A 2 -13.97 -8.32 23.50
C ILE A 2 -15.05 -7.26 23.26
N THR A 3 -15.03 -6.17 24.04
CA THR A 3 -15.98 -5.05 23.95
C THR A 3 -15.22 -3.73 23.84
N ASP A 4 -15.88 -2.69 23.36
CA ASP A 4 -15.27 -1.34 23.26
C ASP A 4 -14.72 -0.85 24.61
N ALA A 5 -15.51 -0.99 25.68
CA ALA A 5 -15.10 -0.60 27.04
C ALA A 5 -13.87 -1.37 27.55
N ALA A 6 -13.69 -2.62 27.12
CA ALA A 6 -12.50 -3.38 27.46
C ALA A 6 -11.25 -2.82 26.75
N ILE A 7 -11.37 -2.42 25.49
CA ILE A 7 -10.28 -1.81 24.70
C ILE A 7 -9.91 -0.45 25.30
N ASP A 8 -10.89 0.36 25.67
CA ASP A 8 -10.68 1.66 26.31
C ASP A 8 -9.91 1.53 27.64
N SER A 9 -10.03 0.38 28.32
CA SER A 9 -9.36 0.10 29.59
C SER A 9 -7.95 -0.48 29.46
N PHE A 10 -7.47 -0.71 28.23
CA PHE A 10 -6.14 -1.29 28.02
C PHE A 10 -5.02 -0.44 28.62
N PRO A 11 -3.96 -1.09 29.14
CA PRO A 11 -2.89 -0.38 29.81
C PRO A 11 -2.06 0.43 28.80
N VAL A 12 -1.61 1.62 29.21
CA VAL A 12 -0.76 2.50 28.39
C VAL A 12 0.57 1.88 27.98
N SER A 13 0.99 0.79 28.65
CA SER A 13 2.18 0.01 28.31
C SER A 13 1.97 -0.96 27.14
N LEU A 14 0.75 -1.08 26.60
CA LEU A 14 0.46 -1.97 25.47
C LEU A 14 1.20 -1.49 24.22
N GLU A 15 2.03 -2.35 23.64
CA GLU A 15 2.80 -2.05 22.44
C GLU A 15 2.19 -2.65 21.16
N GLU A 16 1.39 -3.72 21.31
CA GLU A 16 0.79 -4.44 20.19
C GLU A 16 -0.68 -4.75 20.47
N MET A 17 -1.52 -4.58 19.47
CA MET A 17 -2.95 -4.84 19.55
C MET A 17 -3.41 -5.61 18.31
N ASP A 18 -3.87 -6.85 18.51
CA ASP A 18 -4.50 -7.65 17.47
C ASP A 18 -6.00 -7.80 17.76
N LEU A 19 -6.82 -7.18 16.93
CA LEU A 19 -8.28 -7.25 16.95
C LEU A 19 -8.82 -7.89 15.67
N LYS A 20 -8.02 -8.72 15.00
CA LYS A 20 -8.48 -9.58 13.92
C LYS A 20 -9.60 -10.48 14.43
N LEU A 21 -10.68 -10.61 13.67
CA LEU A 21 -11.89 -11.38 13.99
C LEU A 21 -12.77 -10.78 15.12
N CYS A 22 -12.45 -9.58 15.61
CA CYS A 22 -13.31 -8.89 16.58
C CYS A 22 -14.38 -8.08 15.86
N HIS A 23 -15.56 -8.68 15.62
CA HIS A 23 -16.63 -8.06 14.81
C HIS A 23 -17.62 -7.17 15.58
N ASN A 24 -17.61 -7.20 16.91
CA ASN A 24 -18.57 -6.51 17.78
C ASN A 24 -17.97 -5.25 18.44
N ILE A 25 -17.03 -4.60 17.77
CA ILE A 25 -16.37 -3.37 18.22
C ILE A 25 -16.59 -2.27 17.20
N SER A 26 -16.90 -1.05 17.64
CA SER A 26 -17.22 0.03 16.70
C SER A 26 -16.98 1.45 17.21
N THR A 27 -16.81 1.64 18.53
CA THR A 27 -16.74 2.97 19.15
C THR A 27 -15.59 3.18 20.12
N PHE A 28 -14.68 2.22 20.25
CA PHE A 28 -13.53 2.30 21.15
C PHE A 28 -12.54 3.42 20.77
N ASN A 29 -11.73 3.83 21.73
CA ASN A 29 -10.70 4.85 21.60
C ASN A 29 -9.36 4.34 22.17
N ILE A 30 -8.32 4.38 21.34
CA ILE A 30 -6.97 3.93 21.70
C ILE A 30 -5.94 5.06 21.77
N LYS A 31 -6.38 6.32 21.75
CA LYS A 31 -5.50 7.49 21.76
C LYS A 31 -4.63 7.57 23.02
N HIS A 32 -5.08 6.98 24.13
CA HIS A 32 -4.32 6.92 25.39
C HIS A 32 -3.18 5.90 25.37
N LEU A 33 -3.14 4.99 24.40
CA LEU A 33 -2.12 3.94 24.29
C LEU A 33 -0.84 4.50 23.66
N LEU A 34 -0.12 5.34 24.40
CA LEU A 34 1.03 6.10 23.92
C LEU A 34 2.27 5.25 23.56
N ASN A 35 2.30 3.97 23.96
CA ASN A 35 3.37 3.04 23.60
C ASN A 35 2.96 2.07 22.48
N LEU A 36 1.74 2.19 21.95
CA LEU A 36 1.22 1.28 20.93
C LEU A 36 1.95 1.51 19.61
N LYS A 37 2.60 0.47 19.10
CA LYS A 37 3.43 0.49 17.89
C LYS A 37 2.76 -0.26 16.74
N HIS A 38 2.01 -1.31 17.04
CA HIS A 38 1.46 -2.20 16.02
C HIS A 38 -0.01 -2.50 16.29
N CYS A 39 -0.86 -2.31 15.27
CA CYS A 39 -2.27 -2.66 15.36
C CYS A 39 -2.74 -3.48 14.16
N VAL A 40 -3.62 -4.44 14.41
CA VAL A 40 -4.30 -5.25 13.39
C VAL A 40 -5.81 -5.18 13.61
N PHE A 41 -6.55 -4.86 12.56
CA PHE A 41 -8.01 -4.80 12.55
C PHE A 41 -8.57 -5.55 11.34
N SER A 42 -9.73 -6.17 11.51
CA SER A 42 -10.55 -6.69 10.39
C SER A 42 -11.89 -5.95 10.23
N THR A 43 -12.24 -5.11 11.20
CA THR A 43 -13.47 -4.29 11.21
C THR A 43 -13.23 -3.03 12.05
N ILE A 44 -13.25 -1.86 11.42
CA ILE A 44 -13.06 -0.55 12.05
C ILE A 44 -13.69 0.54 11.19
N SER A 45 -13.99 1.72 11.77
CA SER A 45 -14.51 2.90 11.06
C SER A 45 -13.46 4.00 10.93
N ASP A 46 -13.66 4.93 9.99
CA ASP A 46 -12.80 6.09 9.76
C ASP A 46 -12.59 6.93 11.04
N ALA A 47 -13.62 7.03 11.88
CA ALA A 47 -13.58 7.81 13.12
C ALA A 47 -12.56 7.28 14.14
N ILE A 48 -12.36 5.96 14.19
CA ILE A 48 -11.37 5.35 15.08
C ILE A 48 -9.96 5.56 14.52
N ILE A 49 -9.77 5.41 13.20
CA ILE A 49 -8.48 5.60 12.53
C ILE A 49 -7.93 7.01 12.76
N ASN A 50 -8.78 8.03 12.65
CA ASN A 50 -8.40 9.42 12.88
C ASN A 50 -7.93 9.70 14.33
N ASN A 51 -8.19 8.79 15.28
CA ASN A 51 -7.81 8.91 16.69
C ASN A 51 -6.65 8.00 17.10
N PHE A 52 -6.01 7.32 16.15
CA PHE A 52 -4.85 6.48 16.43
C PHE A 52 -3.70 7.27 17.08
N PRO A 53 -2.99 6.67 18.06
CA PRO A 53 -1.87 7.32 18.73
C PRO A 53 -0.67 7.47 17.80
N VAL A 54 0.07 8.59 17.94
CA VAL A 54 1.23 8.94 17.09
C VAL A 54 2.43 7.99 17.23
N SER A 55 2.40 7.08 18.21
CA SER A 55 3.43 6.07 18.47
C SER A 55 3.41 4.91 17.46
N LEU A 56 2.35 4.78 16.65
CA LEU A 56 2.21 3.69 15.70
C LEU A 56 3.31 3.70 14.65
N LEU A 57 3.88 2.52 14.44
CA LEU A 57 4.86 2.20 13.41
C LEU A 57 4.25 1.33 12.31
N SER A 58 3.25 0.51 12.63
CA SER A 58 2.52 -0.30 11.65
C SER A 58 1.03 -0.40 11.94
N ILE A 59 0.23 -0.35 10.88
CA ILE A 59 -1.21 -0.61 10.91
C ILE A 59 -1.56 -1.65 9.86
N ASN A 60 -2.35 -2.65 10.25
CA ASN A 60 -3.01 -3.57 9.33
C ASN A 60 -4.53 -3.37 9.37
N LEU A 61 -5.07 -2.92 8.24
CA LEU A 61 -6.48 -2.69 7.93
C LEU A 61 -6.98 -3.64 6.83
N GLU A 62 -6.30 -4.78 6.61
CA GLU A 62 -6.66 -5.73 5.57
C GLU A 62 -8.10 -6.25 5.79
N GLY A 63 -8.92 -6.20 4.74
CA GLY A 63 -10.32 -6.60 4.78
C GLY A 63 -11.25 -5.65 5.54
N CYS A 64 -10.78 -4.49 5.99
CA CYS A 64 -11.62 -3.49 6.66
C CYS A 64 -12.55 -2.79 5.65
N ASN A 65 -13.69 -3.41 5.35
CA ASN A 65 -14.65 -2.94 4.33
C ASN A 65 -15.59 -1.81 4.77
N GLN A 66 -15.42 -1.31 6.01
CA GLN A 66 -16.22 -0.20 6.57
C GLN A 66 -15.48 1.13 6.54
N ILE A 67 -14.21 1.14 6.11
CA ILE A 67 -13.42 2.36 5.98
C ILE A 67 -13.70 2.99 4.62
N ALA A 68 -13.80 4.31 4.54
CA ALA A 68 -14.01 4.98 3.26
C ALA A 68 -12.93 6.02 3.02
N THR A 69 -13.10 7.19 3.63
CA THR A 69 -12.16 8.30 3.51
C THR A 69 -11.66 8.63 4.91
N PHE A 70 -10.40 8.32 5.18
CA PHE A 70 -9.76 8.62 6.46
C PHE A 70 -8.44 9.35 6.25
N SER A 71 -7.95 9.93 7.33
CA SER A 71 -6.71 10.69 7.34
C SER A 71 -5.79 10.13 8.41
N ILE A 72 -4.52 9.95 8.05
CA ILE A 72 -3.47 9.47 8.97
C ILE A 72 -2.21 10.34 8.89
N HIS A 73 -2.31 11.55 8.35
CA HIS A 73 -1.19 12.51 8.28
C HIS A 73 -0.55 12.78 9.65
N HIS A 74 -1.30 12.65 10.75
CA HIS A 74 -0.81 12.84 12.11
C HIS A 74 0.10 11.71 12.60
N LEU A 75 0.08 10.55 11.94
CA LEU A 75 0.91 9.39 12.29
C LEU A 75 2.31 9.53 11.70
N VAL A 76 3.04 10.56 12.14
CA VAL A 76 4.36 10.97 11.61
C VAL A 76 5.48 9.92 11.80
N ASN A 77 5.24 8.87 12.58
CA ASN A 77 6.17 7.75 12.79
C ASN A 77 5.79 6.49 12.00
N LEU A 78 4.64 6.50 11.30
CA LEU A 78 4.11 5.30 10.66
C LEU A 78 5.01 4.88 9.50
N LYS A 79 5.45 3.61 9.53
CA LYS A 79 6.36 3.04 8.53
C LYS A 79 5.67 2.09 7.59
N VAL A 80 4.65 1.37 8.07
CA VAL A 80 4.03 0.28 7.33
C VAL A 80 2.52 0.37 7.42
N ILE A 81 1.85 0.29 6.27
CA ILE A 81 0.40 0.19 6.22
C ILE A 81 -0.05 -0.93 5.29
N TYR A 82 -0.91 -1.82 5.79
CA TYR A 82 -1.61 -2.82 5.01
C TYR A 82 -3.08 -2.44 4.91
N CYS A 83 -3.57 -2.24 3.70
CA CYS A 83 -4.98 -1.93 3.41
C CYS A 83 -5.57 -2.91 2.38
N GLY A 84 -4.93 -4.07 2.17
CA GLY A 84 -5.37 -5.06 1.20
C GLY A 84 -6.84 -5.45 1.36
N TYR A 85 -7.55 -5.65 0.25
CA TYR A 85 -8.96 -6.03 0.21
C TYR A 85 -9.88 -5.12 1.04
N SER A 86 -9.48 -3.86 1.27
CA SER A 86 -10.31 -2.86 1.95
C SER A 86 -11.00 -1.94 0.94
N THR A 87 -11.84 -1.06 1.47
CA THR A 87 -12.58 -0.05 0.70
C THR A 87 -11.89 1.31 0.63
N ILE A 88 -10.59 1.38 0.96
CA ILE A 88 -9.75 2.59 0.86
C ILE A 88 -9.84 3.23 -0.54
N ASN A 89 -9.76 4.56 -0.59
CA ASN A 89 -9.84 5.35 -1.81
C ASN A 89 -8.62 6.27 -2.03
N ASP A 90 -8.58 6.89 -3.21
CA ASP A 90 -7.49 7.79 -3.63
C ASP A 90 -7.27 8.95 -2.65
N ALA A 91 -8.33 9.52 -2.08
CA ALA A 91 -8.23 10.63 -1.14
C ALA A 91 -7.47 10.25 0.14
N SER A 92 -7.71 9.06 0.67
CA SER A 92 -7.01 8.56 1.86
C SER A 92 -5.53 8.28 1.57
N ILE A 93 -5.23 7.73 0.39
CA ILE A 93 -3.86 7.42 -0.04
C ILE A 93 -3.04 8.69 -0.25
N ASN A 94 -3.63 9.73 -0.86
CA ASN A 94 -2.99 11.02 -1.09
C ASN A 94 -2.58 11.72 0.23
N ASP A 95 -3.24 11.40 1.34
CA ASP A 95 -2.99 11.98 2.66
C ASP A 95 -2.01 11.17 3.54
N PHE A 96 -1.44 10.09 2.98
CA PHE A 96 -0.48 9.28 3.73
C PHE A 96 0.74 10.07 4.21
N PRO A 97 1.26 9.78 5.42
CA PRO A 97 2.39 10.51 5.99
C PRO A 97 3.70 10.14 5.29
N VAL A 98 4.58 11.12 5.14
CA VAL A 98 5.90 11.00 4.46
C VAL A 98 6.84 9.96 5.10
N SER A 99 6.53 9.50 6.31
CA SER A 99 7.31 8.52 7.06
C SER A 99 7.19 7.09 6.52
N LEU A 100 6.18 6.81 5.70
CA LEU A 100 5.89 5.47 5.18
C LEU A 100 7.04 4.93 4.33
N GLU A 101 7.33 3.65 4.56
CA GLU A 101 8.35 2.86 3.86
C GLU A 101 7.73 1.69 3.10
N LEU A 102 6.56 1.20 3.53
CA LEU A 102 5.82 0.11 2.89
C LEU A 102 4.32 0.39 2.84
N ILE A 103 3.73 0.21 1.67
CA ILE A 103 2.29 0.27 1.43
C ILE A 103 1.83 -1.03 0.76
N ASN A 104 0.77 -1.65 1.29
CA ASN A 104 0.10 -2.76 0.64
C ASN A 104 -1.37 -2.40 0.37
N LEU A 105 -1.76 -2.44 -0.90
CA LEU A 105 -3.08 -2.14 -1.47
C LEU A 105 -3.60 -3.32 -2.31
N ILE A 106 -3.16 -4.55 -2.01
CA ILE A 106 -3.57 -5.73 -2.78
C ILE A 106 -5.10 -5.84 -2.84
N GLY A 107 -5.68 -6.03 -4.01
CA GLY A 107 -7.12 -6.26 -4.14
C GLY A 107 -8.01 -5.03 -3.84
N CYS A 108 -7.46 -3.84 -3.62
CA CYS A 108 -8.26 -2.62 -3.42
C CYS A 108 -8.95 -2.19 -4.72
N GLN A 109 -10.28 -2.19 -4.75
CA GLN A 109 -11.08 -1.90 -5.96
C GLN A 109 -11.64 -0.46 -6.03
N ASN A 110 -11.49 0.33 -4.95
CA ASN A 110 -12.02 1.70 -4.85
C ASN A 110 -10.96 2.77 -5.15
N ILE A 111 -9.81 2.36 -5.68
CA ILE A 111 -8.68 3.24 -6.02
C ILE A 111 -8.56 3.34 -7.54
N SER A 112 -8.06 4.46 -8.03
CA SER A 112 -7.91 4.67 -9.47
C SER A 112 -6.68 5.51 -9.79
N THR A 113 -6.67 6.75 -9.32
CA THR A 113 -5.68 7.77 -9.65
C THR A 113 -5.28 8.49 -8.37
N PHE A 114 -4.19 8.03 -7.76
CA PHE A 114 -3.59 8.68 -6.60
C PHE A 114 -2.21 9.24 -6.93
N ASN A 115 -1.74 10.14 -6.08
CA ASN A 115 -0.43 10.74 -6.14
C ASN A 115 0.27 10.58 -4.79
N ILE A 116 1.38 9.85 -4.82
CA ILE A 116 2.21 9.56 -3.65
C ILE A 116 3.66 9.98 -3.88
N GLN A 117 3.91 10.93 -4.79
CA GLN A 117 5.25 11.45 -5.06
C GLN A 117 5.89 12.09 -3.82
N HIS A 118 5.08 12.56 -2.86
CA HIS A 118 5.54 13.12 -1.59
C HIS A 118 6.08 12.07 -0.60
N LEU A 119 5.88 10.77 -0.86
CA LEU A 119 6.35 9.69 0.02
C LEU A 119 7.83 9.35 -0.25
N GLU A 120 8.71 10.30 0.07
CA GLU A 120 10.16 10.24 -0.19
C GLU A 120 10.89 9.08 0.50
N ASN A 121 10.27 8.45 1.51
CA ASN A 121 10.83 7.29 2.22
C ASN A 121 10.28 5.95 1.70
N LEU A 122 9.28 5.95 0.82
CA LEU A 122 8.61 4.74 0.37
C LEU A 122 9.58 3.83 -0.40
N ARG A 123 9.74 2.59 0.05
CA ARG A 123 10.62 1.59 -0.56
C ARG A 123 9.84 0.50 -1.30
N MET A 124 8.67 0.15 -0.78
CA MET A 124 7.86 -0.94 -1.32
C MET A 124 6.40 -0.52 -1.44
N ILE A 125 5.82 -0.83 -2.60
CA ILE A 125 4.39 -0.74 -2.82
C ILE A 125 3.89 -2.01 -3.51
N ASP A 126 2.81 -2.58 -2.98
CA ASP A 126 2.08 -3.68 -3.60
C ASP A 126 0.67 -3.22 -3.93
N CYS A 127 0.36 -3.14 -5.22
CA CYS A 127 -0.97 -2.81 -5.74
C CYS A 127 -1.59 -4.00 -6.48
N SER A 128 -1.10 -5.23 -6.29
CA SER A 128 -1.56 -6.40 -7.04
C SER A 128 -3.08 -6.57 -6.99
N ASN A 129 -3.72 -6.99 -8.08
CA ASN A 129 -5.17 -7.14 -8.21
C ASN A 129 -6.00 -5.88 -7.86
N SER A 130 -5.44 -4.67 -7.93
CA SER A 130 -6.19 -3.43 -7.71
C SER A 130 -6.63 -2.75 -9.01
N THR A 131 -7.36 -1.65 -8.92
CA THR A 131 -7.92 -0.91 -10.07
C THR A 131 -7.10 0.33 -10.47
N ILE A 132 -5.82 0.41 -10.07
CA ILE A 132 -4.95 1.53 -10.44
C ILE A 132 -4.68 1.60 -11.95
N ASN A 133 -4.28 2.78 -12.42
CA ASN A 133 -3.95 3.06 -13.81
C ASN A 133 -2.53 3.62 -13.98
N ASP A 134 -2.12 3.85 -15.24
CA ASP A 134 -0.79 4.38 -15.57
C ASP A 134 -0.49 5.74 -14.91
N ALA A 135 -1.52 6.58 -14.69
CA ALA A 135 -1.33 7.87 -14.03
C ALA A 135 -0.92 7.71 -12.56
N SER A 136 -1.49 6.75 -11.82
CA SER A 136 -1.03 6.39 -10.48
C SER A 136 0.41 5.90 -10.48
N ILE A 137 0.77 5.02 -11.42
CA ILE A 137 2.11 4.44 -11.54
C ILE A 137 3.15 5.53 -11.84
N ASN A 138 2.84 6.46 -12.74
CA ASN A 138 3.71 7.60 -13.07
C ASN A 138 3.91 8.53 -11.86
N ASN A 139 3.01 8.51 -10.87
CA ASN A 139 3.11 9.26 -9.62
C ASN A 139 3.82 8.51 -8.49
N PHE A 140 4.45 7.37 -8.77
CA PHE A 140 5.27 6.70 -7.78
C PHE A 140 6.55 7.48 -7.46
N PRO A 141 6.98 7.52 -6.19
CA PRO A 141 8.14 8.30 -5.77
C PRO A 141 9.46 7.62 -6.17
N VAL A 142 10.48 8.43 -6.46
CA VAL A 142 11.82 7.99 -6.89
C VAL A 142 12.54 7.09 -5.86
N SER A 143 12.05 7.06 -4.63
CA SER A 143 12.56 6.28 -3.50
C SER A 143 12.27 4.78 -3.58
N LEU A 144 11.31 4.37 -4.42
CA LEU A 144 10.88 2.98 -4.55
C LEU A 144 12.00 2.07 -5.01
N GLN A 145 12.02 0.87 -4.41
CA GLN A 145 12.95 -0.21 -4.69
C GLN A 145 12.21 -1.47 -5.15
N VAL A 146 10.97 -1.68 -4.68
CA VAL A 146 10.15 -2.84 -5.00
C VAL A 146 8.73 -2.41 -5.36
N ILE A 147 8.23 -2.92 -6.49
CA ILE A 147 6.88 -2.72 -6.96
C ILE A 147 6.24 -4.08 -7.25
N SER A 148 5.00 -4.30 -6.81
CA SER A 148 4.17 -5.43 -7.22
C SER A 148 2.88 -4.94 -7.87
N LEU A 149 2.71 -5.30 -9.14
CA LEU A 149 1.62 -4.92 -10.05
C LEU A 149 1.02 -6.17 -10.72
N HIS A 150 0.83 -7.26 -9.98
CA HIS A 150 0.27 -8.48 -10.55
C HIS A 150 -1.21 -8.34 -10.91
N SER A 151 -1.65 -8.93 -12.03
CA SER A 151 -3.05 -9.08 -12.46
C SER A 151 -3.79 -7.76 -12.71
N PHE A 152 -3.44 -7.07 -13.80
CA PHE A 152 -4.07 -5.82 -14.20
C PHE A 152 -4.59 -5.84 -15.64
N SER A 153 -5.83 -5.37 -15.82
CA SER A 153 -6.43 -5.10 -17.13
C SER A 153 -6.37 -3.63 -17.56
N ASN A 154 -6.08 -2.72 -16.62
CA ASN A 154 -6.22 -1.27 -16.80
C ASN A 154 -4.89 -0.51 -16.89
N ILE A 155 -3.77 -1.23 -16.88
CA ILE A 155 -2.43 -0.64 -17.05
C ILE A 155 -1.94 -0.95 -18.46
N SER A 156 -1.35 0.04 -19.11
CA SER A 156 -0.78 -0.09 -20.44
C SER A 156 0.74 0.09 -20.39
N ASP A 157 1.35 0.61 -21.45
CA ASP A 157 2.80 0.85 -21.51
C ASP A 157 3.19 2.09 -20.69
N PHE A 158 3.07 1.99 -19.36
CA PHE A 158 3.42 3.03 -18.40
C PHE A 158 4.91 3.40 -18.46
N ASN A 159 5.25 4.58 -17.92
CA ASN A 159 6.61 5.09 -17.91
C ASN A 159 7.15 5.26 -16.49
N ILE A 160 8.13 4.43 -16.14
CA ILE A 160 8.76 4.40 -14.82
C ILE A 160 10.27 4.68 -14.89
N ASN A 161 10.74 5.31 -15.97
CA ASN A 161 12.16 5.67 -16.13
C ASN A 161 12.67 6.59 -15.03
N HIS A 162 11.78 7.34 -14.35
CA HIS A 162 12.12 8.19 -13.21
C HIS A 162 12.42 7.40 -11.93
N LEU A 163 12.02 6.12 -11.84
CA LEU A 163 12.25 5.27 -10.68
C LEU A 163 13.67 4.69 -10.67
N VAL A 164 14.67 5.57 -10.64
CA VAL A 164 16.10 5.23 -10.76
C VAL A 164 16.66 4.37 -9.63
N ASN A 165 15.89 4.14 -8.56
CA ASN A 165 16.25 3.24 -7.46
C ASN A 165 15.50 1.91 -7.50
N LEU A 166 14.59 1.71 -8.47
CA LEU A 166 13.77 0.50 -8.56
C LEU A 166 14.65 -0.70 -8.89
N LYS A 167 14.57 -1.74 -8.06
CA LYS A 167 15.36 -2.97 -8.17
C LYS A 167 14.51 -4.16 -8.58
N LYS A 168 13.29 -4.25 -8.08
CA LYS A 168 12.40 -5.40 -8.33
C LYS A 168 11.03 -4.95 -8.78
N MET A 169 10.50 -5.61 -9.79
CA MET A 169 9.15 -5.35 -10.27
C MET A 169 8.45 -6.65 -10.68
N ASP A 170 7.28 -6.92 -10.12
CA ASP A 170 6.37 -7.94 -10.62
C ASP A 170 5.24 -7.28 -11.41
N CYS A 171 5.12 -7.59 -12.69
CA CYS A 171 4.02 -7.15 -13.56
C CYS A 171 3.32 -8.35 -14.21
N SER A 172 3.36 -9.52 -13.56
CA SER A 172 2.77 -10.76 -14.07
C SER A 172 1.28 -10.60 -14.37
N ILE A 173 0.79 -11.22 -15.45
CA ILE A 173 -0.61 -11.19 -15.88
C ILE A 173 -1.09 -9.74 -16.09
N SER A 174 -0.27 -8.92 -16.76
CA SER A 174 -0.64 -7.58 -17.19
C SER A 174 -0.72 -7.48 -18.70
N THR A 175 -1.36 -6.41 -19.18
CA THR A 175 -1.55 -6.13 -20.62
C THR A 175 -0.39 -5.37 -21.27
N ILE A 176 0.71 -5.13 -20.53
CA ILE A 176 1.88 -4.41 -21.04
C ILE A 176 2.50 -5.09 -22.25
N SER A 177 2.99 -4.29 -23.18
CA SER A 177 3.62 -4.73 -24.41
C SER A 177 5.14 -4.53 -24.39
N ASP A 178 5.78 -4.98 -25.46
CA ASP A 178 7.19 -4.71 -25.74
C ASP A 178 7.60 -3.23 -25.61
N ALA A 179 6.67 -2.29 -25.82
CA ALA A 179 6.95 -0.87 -25.69
C ALA A 179 7.17 -0.44 -24.22
N ALA A 180 6.51 -1.06 -23.24
CA ALA A 180 6.72 -0.79 -21.81
C ALA A 180 8.17 -1.04 -21.38
N ILE A 181 8.82 -2.06 -21.95
CA ILE A 181 10.19 -2.46 -21.61
C ILE A 181 11.18 -1.32 -21.85
N ASN A 182 10.96 -0.50 -22.88
CA ASN A 182 11.80 0.66 -23.19
C ASN A 182 11.65 1.81 -22.17
N ASN A 183 10.64 1.73 -21.30
CA ASN A 183 10.35 2.71 -20.26
C ASN A 183 10.67 2.19 -18.85
N PHE A 184 11.45 1.10 -18.73
CA PHE A 184 11.94 0.60 -17.45
C PHE A 184 13.29 1.22 -17.08
N PRO A 185 13.50 1.54 -15.80
CA PRO A 185 14.74 2.14 -15.35
C PRO A 185 15.89 1.13 -15.44
N VAL A 186 17.08 1.62 -15.80
CA VAL A 186 18.31 0.79 -15.89
C VAL A 186 18.74 0.17 -14.57
N SER A 187 18.17 0.63 -13.45
CA SER A 187 18.45 0.12 -12.10
C SER A 187 17.80 -1.22 -11.80
N LEU A 188 16.86 -1.67 -12.64
CA LEU A 188 16.07 -2.89 -12.43
C LEU A 188 16.97 -4.12 -12.49
N GLU A 189 16.89 -4.95 -11.46
CA GLU A 189 17.67 -6.18 -11.25
C GLU A 189 16.79 -7.43 -11.35
N GLU A 190 15.49 -7.31 -11.05
CA GLU A 190 14.55 -8.41 -11.09
C GLU A 190 13.23 -7.97 -11.72
N ILE A 191 12.74 -8.71 -12.73
CA ILE A 191 11.41 -8.51 -13.29
C ILE A 191 10.68 -9.84 -13.43
N ILE A 192 9.40 -9.84 -13.06
CA ILE A 192 8.52 -10.99 -13.27
C ILE A 192 7.42 -10.58 -14.25
N LEU A 193 7.41 -11.24 -15.42
CA LEU A 193 6.49 -10.98 -16.55
C LEU A 193 5.63 -12.22 -16.86
N LYS A 194 5.39 -13.08 -15.87
CA LYS A 194 4.72 -14.36 -16.08
C LYS A 194 3.29 -14.11 -16.55
N GLY A 195 2.90 -14.69 -17.68
CA GLY A 195 1.55 -14.55 -18.22
C GLY A 195 1.25 -13.20 -18.87
N CYS A 196 2.27 -12.39 -19.17
CA CYS A 196 2.11 -11.22 -20.04
C CYS A 196 2.06 -11.68 -21.50
N GLU A 197 0.87 -11.69 -22.10
CA GLU A 197 0.66 -12.24 -23.45
C GLU A 197 1.19 -11.35 -24.58
N ASN A 198 1.37 -10.05 -24.32
CA ASN A 198 1.79 -9.04 -25.30
C ASN A 198 3.31 -8.78 -25.31
N ILE A 199 4.11 -9.57 -24.57
CA ILE A 199 5.57 -9.44 -24.49
C ILE A 199 6.21 -10.49 -25.41
N SER A 200 7.09 -10.04 -26.32
CA SER A 200 7.86 -10.96 -27.15
C SER A 200 9.15 -11.41 -26.44
N ALA A 201 9.50 -12.69 -26.61
CA ALA A 201 10.68 -13.29 -25.98
C ALA A 201 12.01 -12.63 -26.38
N PHE A 202 12.05 -11.90 -27.50
CA PHE A 202 13.26 -11.21 -27.97
C PHE A 202 13.60 -9.97 -27.14
N ASN A 203 12.60 -9.26 -26.61
CA ASN A 203 12.84 -8.03 -25.85
C ASN A 203 13.30 -8.28 -24.42
N ILE A 204 13.05 -9.47 -23.87
CA ILE A 204 13.55 -9.88 -22.55
C ILE A 204 15.09 -9.92 -22.52
N LYS A 205 15.75 -10.19 -23.65
CA LYS A 205 17.23 -10.24 -23.73
C LYS A 205 17.92 -8.89 -23.50
N TYR A 206 17.20 -7.77 -23.60
CA TYR A 206 17.77 -6.43 -23.39
C TYR A 206 17.80 -6.01 -21.90
N LEU A 207 17.23 -6.81 -21.01
CA LEU A 207 17.32 -6.62 -19.57
C LEU A 207 18.63 -7.22 -19.05
N VAL A 208 19.76 -6.55 -19.32
CA VAL A 208 21.13 -7.11 -19.15
C VAL A 208 21.57 -7.25 -17.67
N ASN A 209 20.64 -7.19 -16.72
CA ASN A 209 20.88 -7.47 -15.30
C ASN A 209 20.06 -8.67 -14.76
N LEU A 210 19.46 -9.46 -15.66
CA LEU A 210 18.63 -10.64 -15.40
C LEU A 210 19.15 -11.90 -16.11
#